data_AF-A0A423NQ07-F1
#
_entry.id   AF-A0A423NQ07-F1
#
_cell.length_a   1.000
_cell.length_b   1.000
_cell.length_c   1.000
_cell.angle_alpha   90.00
_cell.angle_beta   90.00
_cell.angle_gamma   90.00
#
_symmetry.space_group_name_H-M   'P 1'
#
loop_
_entity.id
_entity.type
_entity.pdbx_description
1 polymer ?
#
loop_
_entity_poly.entity_id
_entity_poly.type
_entity_poly.pdbx_seq_one_letter_code
_entity_poly.pdbx_strand_id
1 'polypeptide(L)'
;MNPVGKPGKTGSLLPVEAALERLLDMADASRIVEREHLPLAQVEGRVLAEDLISTLDLPPWPNSAMDGYALNLADWKGEPLAVSQKVFAGQSPQPLERGTCARIFTGAPLPPGADCVEMQENAEVQADGRVRFLETLKPDLNIRPQGQETTVGELVLQAGTRLGPIEQGLAASLGCAGLNVVRKPRVAVLSTGDELVEPGQALGPGQIYNSNRVLLCNWLQRLGCEVIDGGILPDDLSTTRARLGELQNVDLILSTGGVSVGEADFLGIALREEGELALWKLAIKPGKPLTFGHFRNVPVIGLPGNPASTLVTFALLTRPYLLRRLGVQDVEPLKFAVPAGFVWPVAGNRREYLRGRLEHGRAIIYRNQSSGVLRSAAWANGLVEVREGRTLSEGDEVNFIALSELLG
;
A
#
# COMPACT_ATOMS: atom_id res chain seq x y z
N MET A 1 -49.59 -26.41 -9.79
CA MET A 1 -48.35 -27.20 -9.97
C MET A 1 -47.84 -26.96 -11.38
N ASN A 2 -46.90 -26.02 -11.52
CA ASN A 2 -46.10 -25.82 -12.73
C ASN A 2 -44.67 -26.29 -12.40
N PRO A 3 -43.99 -27.02 -13.29
CA PRO A 3 -42.68 -27.57 -12.99
C PRO A 3 -41.64 -26.46 -12.92
N VAL A 4 -40.92 -26.43 -11.80
CA VAL A 4 -39.77 -25.55 -11.54
C VAL A 4 -38.74 -25.75 -12.66
N GLY A 5 -38.48 -24.68 -13.41
CA GLY A 5 -37.52 -24.66 -14.50
C GLY A 5 -36.11 -25.03 -14.03
N LYS A 6 -35.43 -25.85 -14.81
CA LYS A 6 -33.99 -26.16 -14.68
C LYS A 6 -33.18 -24.86 -14.61
N PRO A 7 -32.13 -24.75 -13.77
CA PRO A 7 -31.24 -23.60 -13.77
C PRO A 7 -30.56 -23.48 -15.14
N GLY A 8 -30.69 -22.30 -15.75
CA GLY A 8 -30.22 -22.02 -17.11
C GLY A 8 -28.73 -22.20 -17.30
N LYS A 9 -28.37 -22.81 -18.43
CA LYS A 9 -27.09 -22.58 -19.12
C LYS A 9 -26.98 -21.08 -19.46
N THR A 10 -25.79 -20.49 -19.30
CA THR A 10 -25.37 -19.09 -19.58
C THR A 10 -25.50 -18.06 -18.44
N GLY A 11 -24.63 -18.17 -17.42
CA GLY A 11 -24.30 -17.02 -16.57
C GLY A 11 -23.28 -16.13 -17.28
N SER A 12 -23.58 -14.83 -17.46
CA SER A 12 -22.66 -13.83 -18.02
C SER A 12 -21.38 -13.72 -17.18
N LEU A 13 -20.24 -13.43 -17.81
CA LEU A 13 -19.00 -13.18 -17.08
C LEU A 13 -19.12 -11.86 -16.30
N LEU A 14 -18.65 -11.84 -15.05
CA LEU A 14 -18.64 -10.66 -14.18
C LEU A 14 -17.38 -9.83 -14.45
N PRO A 15 -17.48 -8.54 -14.83
CA PRO A 15 -16.32 -7.66 -14.91
C PRO A 15 -15.55 -7.62 -13.58
N VAL A 16 -14.22 -7.47 -13.65
CA VAL A 16 -13.37 -7.51 -12.45
C VAL A 16 -13.63 -6.34 -11.52
N GLU A 17 -13.96 -5.17 -12.08
CA GLU A 17 -14.31 -3.97 -11.33
C GLU A 17 -15.59 -4.18 -10.53
N ALA A 18 -16.62 -4.77 -11.14
CA ALA A 18 -17.88 -5.08 -10.45
C ALA A 18 -17.70 -6.16 -9.38
N ALA A 19 -16.76 -7.09 -9.56
CA ALA A 19 -16.40 -8.06 -8.52
C ALA A 19 -15.65 -7.39 -7.37
N LEU A 20 -14.72 -6.50 -7.68
CA LEU A 20 -13.97 -5.72 -6.70
C LEU A 20 -14.91 -4.84 -5.88
N GLU A 21 -15.77 -4.05 -6.52
CA GLU A 21 -16.74 -3.16 -5.86
C GLU A 21 -17.57 -3.92 -4.81
N ARG A 22 -18.11 -5.09 -5.18
CA ARG A 22 -18.87 -5.94 -4.24
C ARG A 22 -18.03 -6.41 -3.05
N LEU A 23 -16.78 -6.79 -3.28
CA LEU A 23 -15.86 -7.16 -2.19
C LEU A 23 -15.57 -5.97 -1.29
N LEU A 24 -15.41 -4.77 -1.87
CA LEU A 24 -15.16 -3.56 -1.11
C LEU A 24 -16.36 -3.17 -0.24
N ASP A 25 -17.58 -3.26 -0.75
CA ASP A 25 -18.80 -3.07 0.05
C ASP A 25 -18.87 -4.03 1.24
N MET A 26 -18.54 -5.30 1.01
CA MET A 26 -18.49 -6.31 2.07
C MET A 26 -17.37 -6.05 3.08
N ALA A 27 -16.21 -5.58 2.62
CA ALA A 27 -15.11 -5.17 3.47
C ALA A 27 -15.48 -3.98 4.35
N ASP A 28 -16.22 -3.01 3.79
CA ASP A 28 -16.71 -1.84 4.51
C ASP A 28 -17.76 -2.19 5.57
N ALA A 29 -18.63 -3.17 5.29
CA ALA A 29 -19.59 -3.68 6.27
C ALA A 29 -18.94 -4.46 7.43
N SER A 30 -17.69 -4.91 7.27
CA SER A 30 -16.98 -5.79 8.21
C SER A 30 -15.57 -5.30 8.56
N ARG A 31 -15.38 -3.97 8.61
CA ARG A 31 -14.09 -3.34 8.95
C ARG A 31 -13.56 -3.85 10.28
N ILE A 32 -12.24 -4.04 10.33
CA ILE A 32 -11.49 -4.31 11.55
C ILE A 32 -11.30 -2.96 12.23
N VAL A 33 -11.91 -2.79 13.41
CA VAL A 33 -11.92 -1.52 14.14
C VAL A 33 -11.12 -1.58 15.44
N GLU A 34 -10.71 -2.78 15.86
CA GLU A 34 -9.89 -2.92 17.05
C GLU A 34 -8.50 -2.33 16.81
N ARG A 35 -8.00 -1.62 17.82
CA ARG A 35 -6.80 -0.79 17.74
C ARG A 35 -5.77 -1.29 18.74
N GLU A 36 -4.51 -1.04 18.43
CA GLU A 36 -3.39 -1.20 19.36
C GLU A 36 -2.45 0.00 19.26
N HIS A 37 -1.86 0.40 20.39
CA HIS A 37 -0.84 1.43 20.42
C HIS A 37 0.53 0.78 20.31
N LEU A 38 1.32 1.18 19.31
CA LEU A 38 2.65 0.63 19.08
C LEU A 38 3.70 1.73 18.99
N PRO A 39 4.94 1.49 19.48
CA PRO A 39 6.04 2.42 19.27
C PRO A 39 6.35 2.55 17.78
N LEU A 40 6.85 3.70 17.34
CA LEU A 40 7.13 3.95 15.91
C LEU A 40 7.98 2.85 15.26
N ALA A 41 8.94 2.27 15.99
CA ALA A 41 9.78 1.18 15.49
C ALA A 41 9.02 -0.10 15.09
N GLN A 42 7.73 -0.22 15.40
CA GLN A 42 6.89 -1.39 15.15
C GLN A 42 5.65 -1.10 14.28
N VAL A 43 5.52 0.12 13.73
CA VAL A 43 4.35 0.51 12.92
C VAL A 43 4.55 0.37 11.42
N GLU A 44 5.73 -0.03 10.95
CA GLU A 44 6.00 -0.27 9.52
C GLU A 44 4.97 -1.23 8.91
N GLY A 45 4.34 -0.78 7.82
CA GLY A 45 3.30 -1.50 7.09
C GLY A 45 1.95 -1.59 7.80
N ARG A 46 1.80 -1.03 9.01
CA ARG A 46 0.53 -0.96 9.75
C ARG A 46 -0.38 0.14 9.19
N VAL A 47 -1.66 0.09 9.53
CA VAL A 47 -2.64 1.09 9.10
C VAL A 47 -3.02 1.97 10.29
N LEU A 48 -2.90 3.28 10.12
CA LEU A 48 -3.22 4.28 11.12
C LEU A 48 -4.73 4.20 11.48
N ALA A 49 -5.06 4.08 12.76
CA ALA A 49 -6.44 3.86 13.21
C ALA A 49 -7.25 5.16 13.36
N GLU A 50 -6.58 6.30 13.52
CA GLU A 50 -7.19 7.61 13.74
C GLU A 50 -6.34 8.69 13.10
N ASP A 51 -6.98 9.81 12.77
CA ASP A 51 -6.30 10.96 12.21
C ASP A 51 -5.17 11.43 13.13
N LEU A 52 -3.97 11.59 12.55
CA LEU A 52 -2.87 12.24 13.22
C LEU A 52 -3.04 13.75 13.09
N ILE A 53 -3.50 14.37 14.17
CA ILE A 53 -3.65 15.82 14.26
C ILE A 53 -2.40 16.41 14.90
N SER A 54 -1.86 17.48 14.31
CA SER A 54 -0.69 18.15 14.89
C SER A 54 -1.02 18.80 16.22
N THR A 55 -0.17 18.58 17.22
CA THR A 55 -0.27 19.23 18.54
C THR A 55 0.72 20.38 18.71
N LEU A 56 1.54 20.68 17.69
CA LEU A 56 2.56 21.72 17.72
C LEU A 56 2.71 22.38 16.35
N ASP A 57 3.19 23.62 16.33
CA ASP A 57 3.65 24.23 15.08
C ASP A 57 5.02 23.65 14.72
N LEU A 58 5.23 23.32 13.45
CA LEU A 58 6.52 22.84 12.95
C LEU A 58 6.98 23.74 11.78
N PRO A 59 8.13 24.42 11.88
CA PRO A 59 8.94 24.56 13.08
C PRO A 59 8.19 25.32 14.19
N PRO A 60 8.52 25.08 15.48
CA PRO A 60 7.84 25.72 16.63
C PRO A 60 8.16 27.21 16.81
N TRP A 61 9.12 27.73 16.06
CA TRP A 61 9.52 29.13 16.03
C TRP A 61 10.08 29.48 14.65
N PRO A 62 10.13 30.78 14.28
CA PRO A 62 10.86 31.21 13.09
C PRO A 62 12.34 30.86 13.21
N ASN A 63 12.92 30.29 12.14
CA ASN A 63 14.33 29.91 12.13
C ASN A 63 15.00 30.28 10.81
N SER A 64 16.33 30.29 10.82
CA SER A 64 17.12 30.60 9.62
C SER A 64 17.07 29.48 8.58
N ALA A 65 16.79 29.84 7.33
CA ALA A 65 16.88 28.92 6.20
C ALA A 65 18.32 28.70 5.70
N MET A 66 19.25 29.60 6.07
CA MET A 66 20.63 29.64 5.56
C MET A 66 21.64 29.88 6.69
N ASP A 67 22.91 29.60 6.42
CA ASP A 67 24.00 30.09 7.25
C ASP A 67 24.31 31.54 6.87
N GLY A 68 24.22 32.45 7.83
CA GLY A 68 24.34 33.86 7.52
C GLY A 68 24.25 34.78 8.72
N TYR A 69 23.62 35.94 8.53
CA TYR A 69 23.47 36.98 9.54
C TYR A 69 22.03 37.44 9.63
N ALA A 70 21.44 37.31 10.82
CA ALA A 70 20.13 37.85 11.14
C ALA A 70 20.25 39.33 11.52
N LEU A 71 19.35 40.16 11.02
CA LEU A 71 19.30 41.60 11.31
C LEU A 71 17.86 42.11 11.36
N ASN A 72 17.70 43.35 11.84
CA ASN A 72 16.47 44.13 11.69
C ASN A 72 16.65 45.14 10.56
N LEU A 73 15.82 45.10 9.53
CA LEU A 73 15.96 45.98 8.37
C LEU A 73 15.65 47.45 8.67
N ALA A 74 14.75 47.75 9.61
CA ALA A 74 14.43 49.12 9.96
C ALA A 74 15.61 49.84 10.64
N ASP A 75 16.46 49.09 11.34
CA ASP A 75 17.64 49.61 12.02
C ASP A 75 18.87 49.77 11.11
N TRP A 76 18.92 49.07 9.99
CA TRP A 76 20.06 49.12 9.06
C TRP A 76 19.99 50.33 8.11
N LYS A 77 21.05 51.15 8.02
CA LYS A 77 21.12 52.30 7.09
C LYS A 77 22.11 52.10 5.93
N GLY A 78 22.57 50.87 5.70
CA GLY A 78 23.48 50.49 4.62
C GLY A 78 24.95 50.33 5.04
N GLU A 79 25.29 50.72 6.27
CA GLU A 79 26.61 50.55 6.87
C GLU A 79 26.91 49.09 7.31
N PRO A 80 28.20 48.72 7.45
CA PRO A 80 28.58 47.46 8.07
C PRO A 80 28.16 47.38 9.55
N LEU A 81 27.53 46.27 9.94
CA LEU A 81 26.98 46.04 11.28
C LEU A 81 27.93 45.22 12.16
N ALA A 82 27.99 45.53 13.46
CA ALA A 82 28.70 44.68 14.43
C ALA A 82 27.93 43.38 14.67
N VAL A 83 28.67 42.29 14.93
CA VAL A 83 28.07 41.01 15.30
C VAL A 83 27.86 40.96 16.81
N SER A 84 26.61 41.08 17.28
CA SER A 84 26.28 41.12 18.72
C SER A 84 26.21 39.74 19.36
N GLN A 85 25.88 38.71 18.58
CA GLN A 85 25.80 37.34 19.05
C GLN A 85 26.00 36.32 17.93
N LYS A 86 26.20 35.06 18.33
CA LYS A 86 26.24 33.91 17.44
C LYS A 86 25.22 32.87 17.91
N VAL A 87 24.36 32.42 17.01
CA VAL A 87 23.22 31.55 17.32
C VAL A 87 23.33 30.25 16.54
N PHE A 88 23.58 29.15 17.26
CA PHE A 88 23.62 27.80 16.70
C PHE A 88 22.26 27.11 16.83
N ALA A 89 22.01 26.11 15.98
CA ALA A 89 20.87 25.22 16.17
C ALA A 89 20.92 24.56 17.56
N GLY A 90 19.78 24.50 18.24
CA GLY A 90 19.66 24.00 19.61
C GLY A 90 19.98 25.03 20.72
N GLN A 91 20.28 26.28 20.38
CA GLN A 91 20.47 27.37 21.35
C GLN A 91 19.37 28.43 21.24
N SER A 92 18.93 28.95 22.38
CA SER A 92 18.00 30.09 22.42
C SER A 92 18.78 31.41 22.29
N PRO A 93 18.48 32.26 21.29
CA PRO A 93 19.12 33.56 21.14
C PRO A 93 18.65 34.55 22.20
N GLN A 94 19.48 35.55 22.49
CA GLN A 94 19.02 36.77 23.17
C GLN A 94 18.35 37.70 22.14
N PRO A 95 17.50 38.67 22.56
CA PRO A 95 17.00 39.71 21.66
C PRO A 95 18.14 40.38 20.88
N LEU A 96 17.91 40.69 19.60
CA LEU A 96 18.91 41.34 18.77
C LEU A 96 19.20 42.75 19.31
N GLU A 97 20.47 43.06 19.54
CA GLU A 97 20.88 44.42 19.90
C GLU A 97 20.62 45.36 18.71
N ARG A 98 19.98 46.51 19.00
CA ARG A 98 19.56 47.47 17.98
C ARG A 98 20.75 47.96 17.14
N GLY A 99 20.62 47.94 15.82
CA GLY A 99 21.70 48.36 14.92
C GLY A 99 22.88 47.39 14.84
N THR A 100 22.67 46.12 15.17
CA THR A 100 23.66 45.04 15.04
C THR A 100 23.10 43.89 14.18
N CYS A 101 23.94 42.91 13.87
CA CYS A 101 23.50 41.63 13.32
C CYS A 101 23.93 40.46 14.22
N ALA A 102 23.29 39.31 14.06
CA ALA A 102 23.65 38.08 14.73
C ALA A 102 24.14 37.06 13.70
N ARG A 103 25.32 36.47 13.91
CA ARG A 103 25.75 35.32 13.09
C ARG A 103 24.83 34.14 13.41
N ILE A 104 24.09 33.64 12.43
CA ILE A 104 23.07 32.62 12.62
C ILE A 104 23.28 31.44 11.67
N PHE A 105 23.08 30.22 12.15
CA PHE A 105 23.21 29.01 11.33
C PHE A 105 21.84 28.44 10.96
N THR A 106 21.81 27.63 9.91
CA THR A 106 20.60 27.00 9.38
C THR A 106 19.87 26.22 10.48
N GLY A 107 18.56 26.45 10.60
CA GLY A 107 17.70 25.85 11.62
C GLY A 107 17.79 26.50 13.02
N ALA A 108 18.70 27.45 13.23
CA ALA A 108 18.78 28.17 14.50
C ALA A 108 17.57 29.13 14.67
N PRO A 109 17.01 29.26 15.89
CA PRO A 109 15.91 30.19 16.15
C PRO A 109 16.32 31.62 15.83
N LEU A 110 15.38 32.38 15.25
CA LEU A 110 15.61 33.78 14.94
C LEU A 110 15.66 34.62 16.24
N PRO A 111 16.67 35.49 16.45
CA PRO A 111 16.69 36.42 17.58
C PRO A 111 15.44 37.30 17.61
N PRO A 112 14.80 37.50 18.77
CA PRO A 112 13.71 38.46 18.89
C PRO A 112 14.14 39.84 18.38
N GLY A 113 13.34 40.42 17.47
CA GLY A 113 13.64 41.71 16.84
C GLY A 113 14.35 41.61 15.49
N ALA A 114 14.91 40.46 15.09
CA ALA A 114 15.35 40.26 13.71
C ALA A 114 14.15 39.96 12.80
N ASP A 115 14.21 40.44 11.55
CA ASP A 115 13.17 40.26 10.53
C ASP A 115 13.74 39.87 9.15
N CYS A 116 15.06 39.65 9.06
CA CYS A 116 15.76 39.28 7.84
C CYS A 116 16.98 38.43 8.16
N VAL A 117 17.31 37.48 7.30
CA VAL A 117 18.60 36.77 7.30
C VAL A 117 19.24 36.88 5.91
N GLU A 118 20.47 37.36 5.85
CA GLU A 118 21.28 37.33 4.63
C GLU A 118 22.31 36.20 4.71
N MET A 119 22.48 35.45 3.61
CA MET A 119 23.43 34.34 3.54
C MET A 119 24.87 34.87 3.59
N GLN A 120 25.77 34.11 4.20
CA GLN A 120 27.16 34.54 4.39
C GLN A 120 27.90 34.79 3.06
N GLU A 121 27.48 34.14 1.97
CA GLU A 121 28.03 34.33 0.63
C GLU A 121 27.79 35.74 0.09
N ASN A 122 26.75 36.42 0.58
CA ASN A 122 26.39 37.79 0.24
C ASN A 122 26.83 38.78 1.34
N ALA A 123 27.77 38.38 2.20
CA ALA A 123 28.25 39.18 3.30
C ALA A 123 29.79 39.17 3.35
N GLU A 124 30.38 40.34 3.56
CA GLU A 124 31.82 40.49 3.74
C GLU A 124 32.13 40.89 5.19
N VAL A 125 32.97 40.10 5.87
CA VAL A 125 33.47 40.43 7.20
C VAL A 125 34.68 41.35 7.07
N GLN A 126 34.58 42.57 7.59
CA GLN A 126 35.63 43.56 7.57
C GLN A 126 36.73 43.24 8.60
N ALA A 127 37.88 43.91 8.48
CA ALA A 127 39.02 43.71 9.37
C ALA A 127 38.73 44.02 10.85
N ASP A 128 37.74 44.87 11.13
CA ASP A 128 37.27 45.21 12.48
C ASP A 128 36.17 44.26 12.99
N GLY A 129 35.81 43.22 12.22
CA GLY A 129 34.80 42.22 12.55
C GLY A 129 33.36 42.63 12.22
N ARG A 130 33.12 43.82 11.66
CA ARG A 130 31.78 44.21 11.19
C ARG A 130 31.44 43.56 9.85
N VAL A 131 30.15 43.37 9.59
CA VAL A 131 29.64 42.64 8.44
C VAL A 131 28.98 43.60 7.48
N ARG A 132 29.47 43.64 6.23
CA ARG A 132 28.90 44.40 5.13
C ARG A 132 28.04 43.48 4.26
N PHE A 133 26.79 43.86 4.01
CA PHE A 133 25.90 43.12 3.10
C PHE A 133 26.06 43.63 1.67
N LEU A 134 26.13 42.69 0.73
CA LEU A 134 26.43 42.98 -0.69
C LEU A 134 25.16 43.17 -1.52
N GLU A 135 24.06 42.56 -1.10
CA GLU A 135 22.81 42.51 -1.83
C GLU A 135 21.71 43.38 -1.18
N THR A 136 20.64 43.62 -1.94
CA THR A 136 19.46 44.33 -1.41
C THR A 136 18.64 43.38 -0.54
N LEU A 137 18.43 43.79 0.72
CA LEU A 137 17.70 42.99 1.70
C LEU A 137 16.20 43.35 1.72
N LYS A 138 15.36 42.38 2.09
CA LYS A 138 13.92 42.53 2.22
C LYS A 138 13.40 41.78 3.45
N PRO A 139 12.27 42.20 4.05
CA PRO A 139 11.69 41.49 5.18
C PRO A 139 11.44 40.02 4.86
N ASP A 140 11.56 39.18 5.89
CA ASP A 140 11.38 37.72 5.87
C ASP A 140 12.36 36.95 4.96
N LEU A 141 13.41 37.60 4.46
CA LEU A 141 14.42 36.96 3.63
C LEU A 141 15.12 35.83 4.40
N ASN A 142 15.17 34.64 3.80
CA ASN A 142 15.77 33.43 4.36
C ASN A 142 15.28 33.07 5.77
N ILE A 143 14.04 33.42 6.13
CA ILE A 143 13.40 33.00 7.37
C ILE A 143 12.34 31.95 7.04
N ARG A 144 12.38 30.83 7.75
CA ARG A 144 11.28 29.85 7.78
C ARG A 144 10.34 30.27 8.90
N PRO A 145 9.08 30.65 8.62
CA PRO A 145 8.14 31.04 9.66
C PRO A 145 7.80 29.85 10.57
N GLN A 146 7.32 30.17 11.77
CA GLN A 146 6.68 29.17 12.64
C GLN A 146 5.50 28.52 11.92
N GLY A 147 5.36 27.21 12.07
CA GLY A 147 4.26 26.45 11.48
C GLY A 147 4.29 26.31 9.96
N GLN A 148 5.45 26.53 9.33
CA GLN A 148 5.59 26.40 7.87
C GLN A 148 5.23 25.00 7.34
N GLU A 149 5.52 23.93 8.08
CA GLU A 149 5.19 22.55 7.74
C GLU A 149 3.78 22.20 8.20
N THR A 150 3.47 22.49 9.47
CA THR A 150 2.12 22.27 10.02
C THR A 150 1.86 23.16 11.23
N THR A 151 0.59 23.43 11.49
CA THR A 151 0.12 24.20 12.65
C THR A 151 -0.71 23.35 13.61
N VAL A 152 -0.84 23.80 14.87
CA VAL A 152 -1.69 23.12 15.86
C VAL A 152 -3.13 22.93 15.34
N GLY A 153 -3.63 21.69 15.41
CA GLY A 153 -4.98 21.32 15.02
C GLY A 153 -5.13 20.90 13.55
N GLU A 154 -4.07 20.97 12.75
CA GLU A 154 -4.07 20.53 11.37
C GLU A 154 -4.03 19.00 11.25
N LEU A 155 -4.75 18.46 10.26
CA LEU A 155 -4.70 17.04 9.90
C LEU A 155 -3.41 16.75 9.14
N VAL A 156 -2.53 15.95 9.73
CA VAL A 156 -1.23 15.59 9.16
C VAL A 156 -1.28 14.27 8.40
N LEU A 157 -1.87 13.24 9.01
CA LEU A 157 -2.11 11.95 8.35
C LEU A 157 -3.53 11.50 8.63
N GLN A 158 -4.23 11.03 7.60
CA GLN A 158 -5.59 10.53 7.73
C GLN A 158 -5.62 9.10 8.27
N ALA A 159 -6.61 8.76 9.09
CA ALA A 159 -6.94 7.39 9.43
C ALA A 159 -7.11 6.54 8.16
N GLY A 160 -6.59 5.31 8.17
CA GLY A 160 -6.50 4.47 6.97
C GLY A 160 -5.21 4.64 6.18
N THR A 161 -4.31 5.56 6.55
CA THR A 161 -2.98 5.67 5.95
C THR A 161 -2.14 4.43 6.29
N ARG A 162 -1.56 3.77 5.28
CA ARG A 162 -0.58 2.71 5.47
C ARG A 162 0.78 3.32 5.76
N LEU A 163 1.35 3.01 6.92
CA LEU A 163 2.54 3.66 7.45
C LEU A 163 3.81 3.07 6.85
N GLY A 164 4.54 3.86 6.07
CA GLY A 164 5.90 3.59 5.65
C GLY A 164 6.92 4.43 6.43
N PRO A 165 8.19 4.49 5.97
CA PRO A 165 9.23 5.24 6.65
C PRO A 165 9.00 6.77 6.61
N ILE A 166 8.32 7.28 5.58
CA ILE A 166 8.05 8.71 5.41
C ILE A 166 7.01 9.16 6.44
N GLU A 167 5.90 8.43 6.55
CA GLU A 167 4.82 8.72 7.51
C GLU A 167 5.32 8.59 8.96
N GLN A 168 6.18 7.60 9.23
CA GLN A 168 6.83 7.45 10.54
C GLN A 168 7.75 8.62 10.87
N GLY A 169 8.54 9.09 9.90
CA GLY A 169 9.40 10.26 10.06
C GLY A 169 8.58 11.53 10.36
N LEU A 170 7.46 11.70 9.67
CA LEU A 170 6.54 12.81 9.90
C LEU A 170 5.93 12.74 11.31
N ALA A 171 5.40 11.59 11.72
CA ALA A 171 4.90 11.41 13.09
C ALA A 171 5.98 11.67 14.16
N ALA A 172 7.21 11.20 13.94
CA ALA A 172 8.35 11.45 14.82
C ALA A 172 8.68 12.96 14.93
N SER A 173 8.59 13.70 13.82
CA SER A 173 8.83 15.15 13.81
C SER A 173 7.83 15.94 14.65
N LEU A 174 6.63 15.37 14.88
CA LEU A 174 5.61 15.90 15.77
C LEU A 174 5.77 15.44 17.23
N GLY A 175 6.85 14.71 17.54
CA GLY A 175 7.12 14.19 18.88
C GLY A 175 6.33 12.93 19.26
N CYS A 176 5.70 12.25 18.29
CA CYS A 176 5.00 11.00 18.57
C CYS A 176 6.02 9.88 18.86
N ALA A 177 5.92 9.23 20.02
CA ALA A 177 6.73 8.04 20.34
C ALA A 177 6.13 6.74 19.76
N GLY A 178 4.83 6.76 19.46
CA GLY A 178 4.06 5.65 18.94
C GLY A 178 2.75 6.13 18.34
N LEU A 179 2.06 5.24 17.64
CA LEU A 179 0.81 5.52 16.94
C LEU A 179 -0.25 4.48 17.29
N ASN A 180 -1.51 4.91 17.28
CA ASN A 180 -2.65 4.00 17.34
C ASN A 180 -2.90 3.43 15.93
N VAL A 181 -2.76 2.12 15.80
CA VAL A 181 -2.91 1.41 14.53
C VAL A 181 -4.00 0.35 14.63
N VAL A 182 -4.62 0.02 13.49
CA VAL A 182 -5.58 -1.08 13.40
C VAL A 182 -4.85 -2.40 13.62
N ARG A 183 -5.40 -3.30 14.44
CA ARG A 183 -4.78 -4.61 14.71
C ARG A 183 -4.53 -5.39 13.41
N LYS A 184 -3.60 -6.35 13.44
CA LYS A 184 -3.33 -7.20 12.28
C LYS A 184 -4.57 -8.03 11.90
N PRO A 185 -4.90 -8.17 10.60
CA PRO A 185 -5.89 -9.14 10.16
C PRO A 185 -5.37 -10.56 10.38
N ARG A 186 -6.22 -11.43 10.91
CA ARG A 186 -5.94 -12.85 11.10
C ARG A 186 -6.48 -13.62 9.91
N VAL A 187 -5.61 -14.17 9.08
CA VAL A 187 -6.01 -14.84 7.83
C VAL A 187 -5.61 -16.31 7.89
N ALA A 188 -6.60 -17.20 7.84
CA ALA A 188 -6.36 -18.63 7.69
C ALA A 188 -6.16 -18.98 6.21
N VAL A 189 -5.12 -19.75 5.89
CA VAL A 189 -4.83 -20.18 4.52
C VAL A 189 -5.01 -21.69 4.40
N LEU A 190 -5.87 -22.10 3.47
CA LEU A 190 -6.17 -23.50 3.18
C LEU A 190 -5.88 -23.80 1.72
N SER A 191 -5.43 -25.02 1.43
CA SER A 191 -5.46 -25.58 0.08
C SER A 191 -6.44 -26.75 0.03
N THR A 192 -7.05 -27.00 -1.11
CA THR A 192 -7.95 -28.16 -1.32
C THR A 192 -7.47 -28.96 -2.51
N GLY A 193 -7.50 -30.28 -2.41
CA GLY A 193 -7.23 -31.19 -3.52
C GLY A 193 -6.29 -32.32 -3.12
N ASP A 194 -6.72 -33.55 -3.38
CA ASP A 194 -5.95 -34.77 -3.06
C ASP A 194 -4.67 -34.91 -3.92
N GLU A 195 -4.53 -34.13 -4.99
CA GLU A 195 -3.30 -34.07 -5.77
C GLU A 195 -2.16 -33.35 -5.03
N LEU A 196 -2.47 -32.58 -3.99
CA LEU A 196 -1.47 -31.73 -3.34
C LEU A 196 -0.62 -32.50 -2.34
N VAL A 197 0.69 -32.28 -2.41
CA VAL A 197 1.66 -32.68 -1.38
C VAL A 197 2.52 -31.51 -0.95
N GLU A 198 3.07 -31.61 0.26
CA GLU A 198 3.91 -30.55 0.80
C GLU A 198 5.33 -30.58 0.23
N PRO A 199 5.93 -29.41 -0.07
CA PRO A 199 7.33 -29.33 -0.48
C PRO A 199 8.26 -30.06 0.51
N GLY A 200 9.16 -30.88 -0.03
CA GLY A 200 10.07 -31.71 0.77
C GLY A 200 9.61 -33.16 0.94
N GLN A 201 8.35 -33.48 0.62
CA GLN A 201 7.85 -34.85 0.53
C GLN A 201 8.08 -35.42 -0.89
N ALA A 202 8.11 -36.75 -1.03
CA ALA A 202 8.21 -37.37 -2.35
C ALA A 202 6.86 -37.32 -3.07
N LEU A 203 6.88 -37.03 -4.38
CA LEU A 203 5.67 -37.07 -5.22
C LEU A 203 5.26 -38.51 -5.50
N GLY A 204 4.01 -38.84 -5.19
CA GLY A 204 3.33 -40.00 -5.73
C GLY A 204 2.75 -39.76 -7.13
N PRO A 205 2.23 -40.80 -7.78
CA PRO A 205 1.54 -40.67 -9.06
C PRO A 205 0.35 -39.70 -8.99
N GLY A 206 0.28 -38.77 -9.94
CA GLY A 206 -0.83 -37.80 -10.02
C GLY A 206 -0.72 -36.63 -9.04
N GLN A 207 0.33 -36.56 -8.22
CA GLN A 207 0.51 -35.50 -7.24
C GLN A 207 1.36 -34.34 -7.78
N ILE A 208 1.15 -33.16 -7.18
CA ILE A 208 1.92 -31.93 -7.41
C ILE A 208 2.17 -31.22 -6.08
N TYR A 209 3.20 -30.36 -6.04
CA TYR A 209 3.50 -29.61 -4.81
C TYR A 209 2.57 -28.42 -4.58
N ASN A 210 2.21 -28.19 -3.32
CA ASN A 210 1.37 -27.10 -2.85
C ASN A 210 2.08 -25.72 -2.88
N SER A 211 2.36 -25.22 -4.08
CA SER A 211 3.10 -23.96 -4.27
C SER A 211 2.30 -22.70 -3.91
N ASN A 212 0.97 -22.71 -4.08
CA ASN A 212 0.13 -21.54 -3.83
C ASN A 212 0.10 -21.15 -2.35
N ARG A 213 0.04 -22.13 -1.45
CA ARG A 213 0.02 -21.88 0.00
C ARG A 213 1.30 -21.15 0.43
N VAL A 214 2.46 -21.59 -0.07
CA VAL A 214 3.74 -20.91 0.17
C VAL A 214 3.70 -19.46 -0.33
N LEU A 215 3.23 -19.24 -1.56
CA LEU A 215 3.09 -17.90 -2.14
C LEU A 215 2.20 -16.99 -1.28
N LEU A 216 0.99 -17.46 -0.92
CA LEU A 216 0.00 -16.66 -0.22
C LEU A 216 0.38 -16.37 1.23
N CYS A 217 0.92 -17.34 1.97
CA CYS A 217 1.35 -17.12 3.35
C CYS A 217 2.43 -16.02 3.42
N ASN A 218 3.42 -16.06 2.52
CA ASN A 218 4.47 -15.03 2.47
C ASN A 218 3.92 -13.66 2.05
N TRP A 219 2.99 -13.62 1.09
CA TRP A 219 2.39 -12.37 0.63
C TRP A 219 1.53 -11.72 1.72
N LEU A 220 0.69 -12.51 2.41
CA LEU A 220 -0.11 -12.03 3.54
C LEU A 220 0.75 -11.50 4.68
N GLN A 221 1.87 -12.15 4.99
CA GLN A 221 2.84 -11.66 5.98
C GLN A 221 3.42 -10.29 5.58
N ARG A 222 3.76 -10.08 4.30
CA ARG A 222 4.20 -8.76 3.79
C ARG A 222 3.10 -7.70 3.84
N LEU A 223 1.84 -8.10 3.71
CA LEU A 223 0.69 -7.24 3.93
C LEU A 223 0.39 -6.98 5.42
N GLY A 224 1.22 -7.48 6.34
CA GLY A 224 1.07 -7.26 7.78
C GLY A 224 0.01 -8.13 8.46
N CYS A 225 -0.45 -9.20 7.80
CA CYS A 225 -1.41 -10.14 8.39
C CYS A 225 -0.75 -11.11 9.37
N GLU A 226 -1.51 -11.52 10.39
CA GLU A 226 -1.24 -12.74 11.16
C GLU A 226 -1.77 -13.93 10.35
N VAL A 227 -0.88 -14.82 9.92
CA VAL A 227 -1.24 -15.95 9.06
C VAL A 227 -1.40 -17.23 9.89
N ILE A 228 -2.58 -17.83 9.80
CA ILE A 228 -2.87 -19.17 10.35
C ILE A 228 -2.76 -20.16 9.20
N ASP A 229 -1.75 -21.03 9.25
CA ASP A 229 -1.60 -22.06 8.23
C ASP A 229 -2.53 -23.25 8.51
N GLY A 230 -3.58 -23.37 7.69
CA GLY A 230 -4.58 -24.42 7.81
C GLY A 230 -4.25 -25.71 7.05
N GLY A 231 -3.18 -25.74 6.25
CA GLY A 231 -2.74 -26.94 5.52
C GLY A 231 -3.61 -27.31 4.31
N ILE A 232 -3.51 -28.58 3.91
CA ILE A 232 -4.31 -29.18 2.84
C ILE A 232 -5.56 -29.81 3.45
N LEU A 233 -6.71 -29.45 2.90
CA LEU A 233 -7.97 -30.14 3.13
C LEU A 233 -8.10 -31.30 2.14
N PRO A 234 -8.38 -32.53 2.64
CA PRO A 234 -8.72 -33.63 1.76
C PRO A 234 -10.07 -33.37 1.09
N ASP A 235 -10.31 -34.04 -0.04
CA ASP A 235 -11.57 -34.01 -0.77
C ASP A 235 -12.68 -34.81 -0.04
N ASP A 236 -13.00 -34.39 1.20
CA ASP A 236 -14.04 -34.93 2.05
C ASP A 236 -14.86 -33.80 2.71
N LEU A 237 -16.18 -33.85 2.54
CA LEU A 237 -17.09 -32.82 3.05
C LEU A 237 -17.10 -32.75 4.58
N SER A 238 -17.06 -33.91 5.25
CA SER A 238 -17.16 -33.95 6.71
C SER A 238 -15.94 -33.32 7.37
N THR A 239 -14.75 -33.63 6.85
CA THR A 239 -13.46 -33.08 7.26
C THR A 239 -13.39 -31.60 6.92
N THR A 240 -13.82 -31.19 5.72
CA THR A 240 -13.90 -29.79 5.32
C THR A 240 -14.71 -28.97 6.32
N ARG A 241 -15.93 -29.42 6.69
CA ARG A 241 -16.75 -28.72 7.70
C ARG A 241 -16.08 -28.65 9.06
N ALA A 242 -15.49 -29.75 9.52
CA ALA A 242 -14.81 -29.79 10.82
C ALA A 242 -13.66 -28.78 10.87
N ARG A 243 -12.80 -28.77 9.85
CA ARG A 243 -11.64 -27.87 9.77
C ARG A 243 -12.03 -26.41 9.60
N LEU A 244 -13.07 -26.09 8.81
CA LEU A 244 -13.62 -24.73 8.76
C LEU A 244 -14.21 -24.32 10.12
N GLY A 245 -14.81 -25.27 10.84
CA GLY A 245 -15.37 -25.06 12.19
C GLY A 245 -14.33 -24.76 13.27
N GLU A 246 -13.05 -25.07 13.05
CA GLU A 246 -11.94 -24.72 13.95
C GLU A 246 -11.47 -23.25 13.75
N LEU A 247 -11.79 -22.64 12.60
CA LEU A 247 -11.30 -21.33 12.17
C LEU A 247 -12.27 -20.19 12.51
N GLN A 248 -12.86 -20.19 13.70
CA GLN A 248 -13.87 -19.18 14.09
C GLN A 248 -13.27 -17.83 14.51
N ASN A 249 -11.99 -17.82 14.88
CA ASN A 249 -11.31 -16.64 15.41
C ASN A 249 -10.39 -15.99 14.36
N VAL A 250 -10.80 -16.01 13.08
CA VAL A 250 -10.04 -15.37 12.00
C VAL A 250 -10.91 -14.35 11.29
N ASP A 251 -10.25 -13.38 10.69
CA ASP A 251 -10.87 -12.32 9.92
C ASP A 251 -11.20 -12.76 8.50
N LEU A 252 -10.45 -13.71 7.94
CA LEU A 252 -10.67 -14.25 6.60
C LEU A 252 -10.15 -15.69 6.53
N ILE A 253 -10.93 -16.56 5.89
CA ILE A 253 -10.45 -17.84 5.39
C ILE A 253 -10.14 -17.68 3.90
N LEU A 254 -8.89 -17.86 3.52
CA LEU A 254 -8.42 -17.82 2.15
C LEU A 254 -8.13 -19.25 1.69
N SER A 255 -8.87 -19.72 0.69
CA SER A 255 -8.67 -21.05 0.12
C SER A 255 -8.08 -21.00 -1.29
N THR A 256 -7.39 -22.05 -1.67
CA THR A 256 -6.74 -22.25 -2.96
C THR A 256 -7.13 -23.61 -3.51
N GLY A 257 -7.73 -23.65 -4.71
CA GLY A 257 -8.36 -24.86 -5.23
C GLY A 257 -9.84 -24.92 -4.84
N GLY A 258 -10.55 -25.97 -5.26
CA GLY A 258 -11.92 -26.19 -4.76
C GLY A 258 -12.90 -25.04 -5.05
N VAL A 259 -12.71 -24.33 -6.16
CA VAL A 259 -13.57 -23.20 -6.60
C VAL A 259 -14.24 -23.44 -7.95
N SER A 260 -14.44 -24.72 -8.28
CA SER A 260 -15.08 -25.14 -9.52
C SER A 260 -16.54 -25.54 -9.28
N VAL A 261 -17.30 -25.75 -10.35
CA VAL A 261 -18.67 -26.29 -10.29
C VAL A 261 -18.70 -27.83 -10.32
N GLY A 262 -17.62 -28.47 -9.89
CA GLY A 262 -17.44 -29.93 -9.98
C GLY A 262 -18.07 -30.67 -8.80
N GLU A 263 -18.24 -31.98 -8.94
CA GLU A 263 -18.79 -32.86 -7.89
C GLU A 263 -17.90 -32.92 -6.63
N ALA A 264 -16.61 -32.62 -6.76
CA ALA A 264 -15.63 -32.56 -5.68
C ALA A 264 -15.45 -31.14 -5.08
N ASP A 265 -16.34 -30.18 -5.36
CA ASP A 265 -16.31 -28.84 -4.77
C ASP A 265 -16.87 -28.84 -3.33
N PHE A 266 -16.18 -29.53 -2.41
CA PHE A 266 -16.62 -29.70 -1.02
C PHE A 266 -16.63 -28.38 -0.24
N LEU A 267 -15.69 -27.48 -0.55
CA LEU A 267 -15.67 -26.12 0.02
C LEU A 267 -16.95 -25.37 -0.39
N GLY A 268 -17.28 -25.32 -1.68
CA GLY A 268 -18.49 -24.67 -2.13
C GLY A 268 -19.76 -25.33 -1.59
N ILE A 269 -19.79 -26.66 -1.40
CA ILE A 269 -20.93 -27.35 -0.75
C ILE A 269 -21.08 -26.87 0.69
N ALA A 270 -20.01 -26.89 1.48
CA ALA A 270 -20.03 -26.46 2.88
C ALA A 270 -20.50 -24.99 3.02
N LEU A 271 -20.05 -24.09 2.14
CA LEU A 271 -20.47 -22.70 2.16
C LEU A 271 -21.94 -22.50 1.75
N ARG A 272 -22.46 -23.30 0.81
CA ARG A 272 -23.88 -23.23 0.40
C ARG A 272 -24.82 -23.64 1.53
N GLU A 273 -24.43 -24.63 2.32
CA GLU A 273 -25.21 -25.10 3.47
C GLU A 273 -25.31 -24.06 4.59
N GLU A 274 -24.29 -23.21 4.74
CA GLU A 274 -24.26 -22.11 5.73
C GLU A 274 -25.03 -20.86 5.27
N GLY A 275 -25.57 -20.84 4.05
CA GLY A 275 -26.58 -19.87 3.62
C GLY A 275 -26.10 -18.70 2.75
N GLU A 276 -24.79 -18.51 2.58
CA GLU A 276 -24.26 -17.41 1.74
C GLU A 276 -23.06 -17.86 0.90
N LEU A 277 -23.32 -18.20 -0.36
CA LEU A 277 -22.30 -18.44 -1.38
C LEU A 277 -22.57 -17.65 -2.66
N ALA A 278 -21.60 -16.84 -3.06
CA ALA A 278 -21.52 -16.23 -4.36
C ALA A 278 -20.36 -16.86 -5.17
N LEU A 279 -20.71 -17.64 -6.20
CA LEU A 279 -19.73 -18.18 -7.14
C LEU A 279 -19.65 -17.27 -8.37
N TRP A 280 -18.55 -16.54 -8.52
CA TRP A 280 -18.35 -15.61 -9.62
C TRP A 280 -17.53 -16.23 -10.75
N LYS A 281 -17.94 -15.91 -11.98
CA LYS A 281 -17.19 -16.23 -13.21
C LYS A 281 -16.67 -14.92 -13.78
N LEU A 282 -15.46 -14.55 -13.37
CA LEU A 282 -14.83 -13.30 -13.74
C LEU A 282 -14.47 -13.24 -15.24
N ALA A 283 -14.61 -12.05 -15.82
CA ALA A 283 -14.26 -11.73 -17.21
C ALA A 283 -12.75 -11.50 -17.41
N ILE A 284 -11.91 -12.27 -16.68
CA ILE A 284 -10.45 -12.12 -16.69
C ILE A 284 -9.73 -13.41 -17.06
N LYS A 285 -8.45 -13.28 -17.43
CA LYS A 285 -7.52 -14.37 -17.70
C LYS A 285 -6.11 -13.97 -17.25
N PRO A 286 -5.40 -14.81 -16.48
CA PRO A 286 -5.92 -15.96 -15.74
C PRO A 286 -6.90 -15.54 -14.62
N GLY A 287 -7.58 -16.50 -13.97
CA GLY A 287 -8.44 -16.17 -12.81
C GLY A 287 -9.96 -16.14 -13.03
N LYS A 288 -10.52 -17.01 -13.87
CA LYS A 288 -11.97 -17.02 -14.14
C LYS A 288 -12.85 -17.32 -12.90
N PRO A 289 -12.66 -18.43 -12.16
CA PRO A 289 -13.52 -18.69 -11.00
C PRO A 289 -13.05 -17.88 -9.78
N LEU A 290 -14.00 -17.36 -9.01
CA LEU A 290 -13.77 -16.86 -7.67
C LEU A 290 -14.97 -17.27 -6.81
N THR A 291 -14.70 -17.80 -5.63
CA THR A 291 -15.72 -18.10 -4.64
C THR A 291 -15.67 -17.06 -3.54
N PHE A 292 -16.82 -16.51 -3.16
CA PHE A 292 -16.96 -15.69 -1.97
C PHE A 292 -18.16 -16.20 -1.16
N GLY A 293 -18.03 -16.31 0.15
CA GLY A 293 -19.13 -16.70 1.02
C GLY A 293 -18.77 -16.53 2.48
N HIS A 294 -19.62 -17.06 3.36
CA HIS A 294 -19.36 -17.10 4.80
C HIS A 294 -19.46 -18.53 5.31
N PHE A 295 -18.61 -18.86 6.28
CA PHE A 295 -18.76 -20.06 7.10
C PHE A 295 -18.89 -19.62 8.55
N ARG A 296 -20.08 -19.79 9.16
CA ARG A 296 -20.37 -19.33 10.53
C ARG A 296 -19.92 -17.87 10.80
N ASN A 297 -20.30 -16.96 9.91
CA ASN A 297 -19.95 -15.52 9.91
C ASN A 297 -18.49 -15.17 9.59
N VAL A 298 -17.61 -16.14 9.36
CA VAL A 298 -16.24 -15.86 8.90
C VAL A 298 -16.25 -15.77 7.38
N PRO A 299 -15.77 -14.68 6.77
CA PRO A 299 -15.72 -14.57 5.32
C PRO A 299 -14.72 -15.55 4.74
N VAL A 300 -15.09 -16.14 3.60
CA VAL A 300 -14.29 -17.12 2.87
C VAL A 300 -14.10 -16.63 1.44
N ILE A 301 -12.84 -16.45 1.03
CA ILE A 301 -12.47 -16.22 -0.38
C ILE A 301 -11.78 -17.48 -0.90
N GLY A 302 -12.36 -18.09 -1.92
CA GLY A 302 -11.74 -19.18 -2.66
C GLY A 302 -11.09 -18.66 -3.94
N LEU A 303 -9.79 -18.88 -4.05
CA LEU A 303 -8.98 -18.57 -5.23
C LEU A 303 -8.85 -19.81 -6.15
N PRO A 304 -8.67 -19.61 -7.46
CA PRO A 304 -8.33 -20.69 -8.37
C PRO A 304 -7.06 -21.45 -7.94
N GLY A 305 -7.01 -22.76 -8.19
CA GLY A 305 -5.83 -23.59 -7.86
C GLY A 305 -4.63 -23.39 -8.81
N ASN A 306 -4.84 -22.83 -10.00
CA ASN A 306 -3.75 -22.56 -10.93
C ASN A 306 -2.86 -21.39 -10.44
N PRO A 307 -1.53 -21.55 -10.28
CA PRO A 307 -0.69 -20.56 -9.61
C PRO A 307 -0.75 -19.12 -10.16
N ALA A 308 -0.73 -18.94 -11.48
CA ALA A 308 -0.83 -17.60 -12.05
C ALA A 308 -2.26 -17.02 -11.91
N SER A 309 -3.28 -17.87 -11.80
CA SER A 309 -4.64 -17.43 -11.52
C SER A 309 -4.78 -16.99 -10.05
N THR A 310 -4.21 -17.75 -9.12
CA THR A 310 -4.13 -17.38 -7.69
C THR A 310 -3.45 -16.04 -7.53
N LEU A 311 -2.30 -15.84 -8.17
CA LEU A 311 -1.54 -14.59 -8.10
C LEU A 311 -2.36 -13.39 -8.57
N VAL A 312 -2.99 -13.49 -9.75
CA VAL A 312 -3.78 -12.38 -10.32
C VAL A 312 -5.03 -12.09 -9.50
N THR A 313 -5.75 -13.12 -9.06
CA THR A 313 -6.98 -12.94 -8.28
C THR A 313 -6.69 -12.45 -6.87
N PHE A 314 -5.63 -12.91 -6.22
CA PHE A 314 -5.19 -12.36 -4.95
C PHE A 314 -4.81 -10.88 -5.08
N ALA A 315 -3.98 -10.54 -6.08
CA ALA A 315 -3.51 -9.18 -6.32
C ALA A 315 -4.65 -8.19 -6.55
N LEU A 316 -5.62 -8.56 -7.39
CA LEU A 316 -6.67 -7.64 -7.85
C LEU A 316 -7.94 -7.64 -7.00
N LEU A 317 -8.14 -8.65 -6.13
CA LEU A 317 -9.40 -8.82 -5.40
C LEU A 317 -9.18 -9.04 -3.90
N THR A 318 -8.42 -10.07 -3.50
CA THR A 318 -8.22 -10.36 -2.06
C THR A 318 -7.39 -9.31 -1.35
N ARG A 319 -6.30 -8.84 -1.97
CA ARG A 319 -5.46 -7.75 -1.42
C ARG A 319 -6.28 -6.48 -1.18
N PRO A 320 -6.99 -5.91 -2.18
CA PRO A 320 -7.78 -4.71 -1.92
C PRO A 320 -8.92 -4.93 -0.92
N TYR A 321 -9.55 -6.11 -0.90
CA TYR A 321 -10.51 -6.48 0.15
C TYR A 321 -9.89 -6.38 1.56
N LEU A 322 -8.70 -6.96 1.77
CA LEU A 322 -8.00 -6.90 3.06
C LEU A 322 -7.59 -5.48 3.45
N LEU A 323 -7.04 -4.71 2.50
CA LEU A 323 -6.68 -3.30 2.74
C LEU A 323 -7.91 -2.47 3.10
N ARG A 324 -9.04 -2.68 2.43
CA ARG A 324 -10.29 -1.99 2.74
C ARG A 324 -10.82 -2.34 4.12
N ARG A 325 -10.71 -3.62 4.52
CA ARG A 325 -11.07 -4.04 5.89
C ARG A 325 -10.22 -3.39 6.97
N LEU A 326 -9.00 -2.98 6.66
CA LEU A 326 -8.13 -2.20 7.53
C LEU A 326 -8.44 -0.70 7.52
N GLY A 327 -9.39 -0.24 6.70
CA GLY A 327 -9.78 1.17 6.58
C GLY A 327 -9.05 1.95 5.48
N VAL A 328 -8.17 1.30 4.70
CA VAL A 328 -7.50 1.94 3.56
C VAL A 328 -8.53 2.27 2.47
N GLN A 329 -8.55 3.52 2.02
CA GLN A 329 -9.50 3.96 0.99
C GLN A 329 -9.02 3.60 -0.41
N ASP A 330 -7.81 4.01 -0.77
CA ASP A 330 -7.17 3.76 -2.05
C ASP A 330 -6.49 2.39 -2.06
N VAL A 331 -7.23 1.39 -2.53
CA VAL A 331 -6.82 -0.02 -2.49
C VAL A 331 -6.52 -0.60 -3.87
N GLU A 332 -6.94 0.07 -4.94
CA GLU A 332 -6.60 -0.30 -6.30
C GLU A 332 -5.09 -0.18 -6.52
N PRO A 333 -4.47 -1.16 -7.19
CA PRO A 333 -3.05 -1.09 -7.44
C PRO A 333 -2.72 0.03 -8.43
N LEU A 334 -1.58 0.68 -8.24
CA LEU A 334 -1.08 1.68 -9.17
C LEU A 334 -0.96 1.07 -10.57
N LYS A 335 -1.69 1.67 -11.52
CA LYS A 335 -1.65 1.33 -12.95
C LYS A 335 -1.21 2.54 -13.75
N PHE A 336 -0.32 2.33 -14.72
CA PHE A 336 0.15 3.40 -15.60
C PHE A 336 0.34 2.89 -17.03
N ALA A 337 0.16 3.81 -17.98
CA ALA A 337 0.29 3.53 -19.40
C ALA A 337 1.76 3.40 -19.82
N VAL A 338 2.07 2.37 -20.60
CA VAL A 338 3.38 2.16 -21.22
C VAL A 338 3.23 1.61 -22.64
N PRO A 339 4.18 1.88 -23.55
CA PRO A 339 4.19 1.27 -24.88
C PRO A 339 4.43 -0.25 -24.81
N ALA A 340 3.68 -1.00 -25.62
CA ALA A 340 3.88 -2.43 -25.80
C ALA A 340 5.19 -2.71 -26.55
N GLY A 341 6.01 -3.60 -26.01
CA GLY A 341 7.19 -4.17 -26.68
C GLY A 341 6.91 -5.58 -27.22
N PHE A 342 5.65 -5.88 -27.52
CA PHE A 342 5.19 -7.15 -28.06
C PHE A 342 4.00 -6.93 -28.98
N VAL A 343 3.67 -7.96 -29.76
CA VAL A 343 2.46 -8.03 -30.58
C VAL A 343 1.44 -8.94 -29.90
N TRP A 344 0.17 -8.54 -29.90
CA TRP A 344 -0.95 -9.36 -29.46
C TRP A 344 -1.95 -9.54 -30.63
N PRO A 345 -1.79 -10.59 -31.45
CA PRO A 345 -2.45 -10.67 -32.74
C PRO A 345 -3.91 -11.11 -32.69
N VAL A 346 -4.36 -11.69 -31.57
CA VAL A 346 -5.70 -12.26 -31.44
C VAL A 346 -6.43 -11.59 -30.28
N ALA A 347 -7.54 -10.93 -30.60
CA ALA A 347 -8.41 -10.35 -29.59
C ALA A 347 -9.03 -11.42 -28.69
N GLY A 348 -8.82 -11.31 -27.39
CA GLY A 348 -9.45 -12.16 -26.38
C GLY A 348 -10.86 -11.67 -26.03
N ASN A 349 -11.71 -12.56 -25.52
CA ASN A 349 -13.06 -12.21 -25.03
C ASN A 349 -13.10 -11.84 -23.53
N ARG A 350 -11.93 -11.77 -22.89
CA ARG A 350 -11.72 -11.48 -21.48
C ARG A 350 -10.49 -10.60 -21.36
N ARG A 351 -10.46 -9.78 -20.32
CA ARG A 351 -9.27 -9.01 -19.97
C ARG A 351 -8.13 -9.93 -19.59
N GLU A 352 -6.97 -9.75 -20.19
CA GLU A 352 -5.80 -10.55 -19.88
C GLU A 352 -4.80 -9.79 -19.01
N TYR A 353 -4.37 -10.42 -17.91
CA TYR A 353 -3.29 -9.95 -17.05
C TYR A 353 -2.05 -10.79 -17.33
N LEU A 354 -1.27 -10.33 -18.29
CA LEU A 354 -0.08 -11.02 -18.77
C LEU A 354 1.09 -10.73 -17.83
N ARG A 355 1.86 -11.73 -17.47
CA ARG A 355 3.07 -11.52 -16.67
C ARG A 355 4.13 -10.89 -17.56
N GLY A 356 4.56 -9.70 -17.18
CA GLY A 356 5.44 -8.87 -17.99
C GLY A 356 6.50 -8.17 -17.16
N ARG A 357 7.47 -7.57 -17.84
CA ARG A 357 8.40 -6.63 -17.22
C ARG A 357 8.62 -5.40 -18.07
N LEU A 358 8.97 -4.30 -17.41
CA LEU A 358 9.42 -3.09 -18.09
C LEU A 358 10.88 -3.21 -18.52
N GLU A 359 11.15 -3.03 -19.80
CA GLU A 359 12.48 -2.90 -20.39
C GLU A 359 12.54 -1.63 -21.24
N HIS A 360 13.48 -0.73 -20.93
CA HIS A 360 13.66 0.53 -21.67
C HIS A 360 12.33 1.33 -21.85
N GLY A 361 11.49 1.35 -20.81
CA GLY A 361 10.19 2.04 -20.84
C GLY A 361 9.07 1.31 -21.60
N ARG A 362 9.30 0.08 -22.07
CA ARG A 362 8.30 -0.73 -22.80
C ARG A 362 7.91 -1.97 -22.01
N ALA A 363 6.66 -2.40 -22.11
CA ALA A 363 6.20 -3.65 -21.52
C ALA A 363 6.60 -4.85 -22.40
N ILE A 364 7.35 -5.81 -21.84
CA ILE A 364 7.69 -7.08 -22.47
C ILE A 364 6.99 -8.21 -21.73
N ILE A 365 6.32 -9.11 -22.45
CA ILE A 365 5.60 -10.23 -21.84
C ILE A 365 6.45 -11.50 -21.81
N TYR A 366 6.23 -12.34 -20.80
CA TYR A 366 6.81 -13.68 -20.79
C TYR A 366 6.17 -14.53 -21.90
N ARG A 367 6.96 -15.35 -22.61
CA ARG A 367 6.45 -16.14 -23.75
C ARG A 367 5.33 -17.11 -23.34
N ASN A 368 5.45 -17.75 -22.17
CA ASN A 368 4.47 -18.71 -21.69
C ASN A 368 3.51 -18.09 -20.67
N GLN A 369 2.32 -17.70 -21.14
CA GLN A 369 1.27 -17.08 -20.32
C GLN A 369 0.26 -18.06 -19.73
N SER A 370 0.53 -19.37 -19.77
CA SER A 370 -0.35 -20.40 -19.18
C SER A 370 -0.63 -20.15 -17.70
N SER A 371 -1.87 -20.42 -17.26
CA SER A 371 -2.31 -20.22 -15.88
C SER A 371 -1.59 -21.12 -14.87
N GLY A 372 -1.07 -22.26 -15.32
CA GLY A 372 -0.30 -23.20 -14.48
C GLY A 372 1.16 -22.82 -14.26
N VAL A 373 1.67 -21.75 -14.91
CA VAL A 373 3.11 -21.48 -14.99
C VAL A 373 3.51 -20.33 -14.06
N LEU A 374 3.96 -20.67 -12.85
CA LEU A 374 4.45 -19.70 -11.88
C LEU A 374 5.78 -19.04 -12.28
N ARG A 375 6.61 -19.72 -13.07
CA ARG A 375 7.88 -19.17 -13.60
C ARG A 375 7.70 -17.83 -14.32
N SER A 376 6.56 -17.64 -14.98
CA SER A 376 6.23 -16.38 -15.66
C SER A 376 6.14 -15.21 -14.68
N ALA A 377 5.60 -15.44 -13.49
CA ALA A 377 5.52 -14.43 -12.43
C ALA A 377 6.88 -14.17 -11.77
N ALA A 378 7.70 -15.21 -11.57
CA ALA A 378 9.05 -15.06 -11.03
C ALA A 378 9.99 -14.24 -11.95
N TRP A 379 9.72 -14.21 -13.26
CA TRP A 379 10.47 -13.40 -14.23
C TRP A 379 9.93 -11.97 -14.36
N ALA A 380 8.64 -11.76 -14.07
CA ALA A 380 7.95 -10.50 -14.26
C ALA A 380 8.31 -9.46 -13.18
N ASN A 381 8.19 -8.18 -13.53
CA ASN A 381 8.14 -7.09 -12.54
C ASN A 381 6.74 -6.43 -12.48
N GLY A 382 5.76 -6.97 -13.22
CA GLY A 382 4.37 -6.50 -13.20
C GLY A 382 3.42 -7.35 -14.04
N LEU A 383 2.17 -6.90 -14.08
CA LEU A 383 1.11 -7.41 -14.94
C LEU A 383 0.84 -6.39 -16.06
N VAL A 384 0.79 -6.87 -17.30
CA VAL A 384 0.37 -6.10 -18.47
C VAL A 384 -1.11 -6.38 -18.71
N GLU A 385 -1.93 -5.35 -18.66
CA GLU A 385 -3.36 -5.44 -18.92
C GLU A 385 -3.64 -5.32 -20.41
N VAL A 386 -4.18 -6.38 -21.00
CA VAL A 386 -4.72 -6.38 -22.37
C VAL A 386 -6.23 -6.45 -22.27
N ARG A 387 -6.92 -5.39 -22.71
CA ARG A 387 -8.38 -5.32 -22.68
C ARG A 387 -9.01 -6.32 -23.65
N GLU A 388 -10.18 -6.82 -23.28
CA GLU A 388 -11.02 -7.64 -24.15
C GLU A 388 -11.30 -6.95 -25.49
N GLY A 389 -11.40 -7.74 -26.56
CA GLY A 389 -11.66 -7.26 -27.92
C GLY A 389 -10.48 -6.54 -28.58
N ARG A 390 -9.31 -6.44 -27.92
CA ARG A 390 -8.15 -5.71 -28.46
C ARG A 390 -7.08 -6.65 -29.04
N THR A 391 -6.55 -6.24 -30.18
CA THR A 391 -5.22 -6.63 -30.65
C THR A 391 -4.22 -5.52 -30.32
N LEU A 392 -2.93 -5.85 -30.29
CA LEU A 392 -1.86 -4.88 -30.04
C LEU A 392 -0.74 -5.03 -31.06
N SER A 393 -0.26 -3.91 -31.56
CA SER A 393 1.02 -3.78 -32.25
C SER A 393 2.08 -3.27 -31.28
N GLU A 394 3.35 -3.42 -31.66
CA GLU A 394 4.43 -2.77 -30.93
C GLU A 394 4.25 -1.24 -30.92
N GLY A 395 4.41 -0.65 -29.74
CA GLY A 395 4.24 0.79 -29.50
C GLY A 395 2.84 1.17 -29.01
N ASP A 396 1.84 0.30 -29.17
CA ASP A 396 0.49 0.55 -28.65
C ASP A 396 0.50 0.70 -27.13
N GLU A 397 -0.38 1.54 -26.60
CA GLU A 397 -0.48 1.77 -25.16
C GLU A 397 -1.16 0.60 -24.45
N VAL A 398 -0.55 0.14 -23.35
CA VAL A 398 -1.09 -0.86 -22.43
C VAL A 398 -0.93 -0.39 -20.99
N ASN A 399 -1.84 -0.79 -20.10
CA ASN A 399 -1.66 -0.53 -18.67
C ASN A 399 -0.68 -1.55 -18.07
N PHE A 400 0.20 -1.07 -17.21
CA PHE A 400 1.15 -1.84 -16.44
C PHE A 400 0.85 -1.70 -14.95
N ILE A 401 0.77 -2.82 -14.24
CA ILE A 401 0.58 -2.90 -12.80
C ILE A 401 1.85 -3.48 -12.17
N ALA A 402 2.60 -2.68 -11.42
CA ALA A 402 3.88 -3.11 -10.87
C ALA A 402 3.72 -4.15 -9.74
N LEU A 403 4.49 -5.24 -9.79
CA LEU A 403 4.50 -6.22 -8.69
C LEU A 403 5.07 -5.62 -7.40
N SER A 404 5.94 -4.61 -7.48
CA SER A 404 6.45 -3.91 -6.30
C SER A 404 5.37 -3.18 -5.52
N GLU A 405 4.33 -2.69 -6.19
CA GLU A 405 3.15 -2.11 -5.52
C GLU A 405 2.29 -3.21 -4.89
N LEU A 406 2.14 -4.33 -5.60
CA LEU A 406 1.24 -5.40 -5.20
C LEU A 406 1.77 -6.23 -4.02
N LEU A 407 3.09 -6.44 -3.95
CA LEU A 407 3.73 -7.36 -3.02
C LEU A 407 3.91 -6.81 -1.59
N GLY A 408 3.54 -5.56 -1.35
CA GLY A 408 3.61 -4.91 -0.04
C GLY A 408 4.85 -4.06 0.10
#